data_AF-A0A3S4ZZE0-F1
#
_entry.id   AF-A0A3S4ZZE0-F1
#
_cell.length_a   1.000
_cell.length_b   1.000
_cell.length_c   1.000
_cell.angle_alpha   90.00
_cell.angle_beta   90.00
_cell.angle_gamma   90.00
#
_symmetry.space_group_name_H-M   'P 1'
#
loop_
_entity.id
_entity.type
_entity.pdbx_description
1 polymer ?
#
loop_
_entity_poly.entity_id
_entity_poly.type
_entity_poly.pdbx_seq_one_letter_code
_entity_poly.pdbx_strand_id
1 'polypeptide(L)' 'MGSASFDSTVRLWDVEMGCCRKSLLKHTEPVYSVAFSPDGRLLATGSFDMCVHIWEVDL' A
#
# COMPACT_ATOMS: atom_id res chain seq x y z
N MET A 1 -24.28 3.29 2.96
CA MET A 1 -23.75 3.70 1.65
C MET A 1 -22.24 3.77 1.81
N GLY A 2 -21.48 2.91 1.13
CA GLY A 2 -20.01 2.93 1.16
C GLY A 2 -19.51 3.44 -0.18
N SER A 3 -18.59 4.41 -0.18
CA SER A 3 -17.90 4.87 -1.40
C SER A 3 -16.66 4.03 -1.63
N ALA A 4 -16.53 3.45 -2.82
CA ALA A 4 -15.27 2.86 -3.26
C ALA A 4 -14.31 4.01 -3.65
N SER A 5 -13.17 4.11 -2.95
CA SER A 5 -12.09 5.04 -3.31
C SER A 5 -11.24 4.38 -4.39
N PHE A 6 -11.05 5.05 -5.53
CA PHE A 6 -10.09 4.68 -6.56
C PHE A 6 -8.69 5.24 -6.26
N ASP A 7 -8.41 5.64 -5.01
CA ASP A 7 -7.12 6.21 -4.71
C ASP A 7 -6.02 5.17 -4.99
N SER A 8 -5.13 5.52 -5.92
CA SER A 8 -4.01 4.68 -6.36
C SER A 8 -2.89 4.65 -5.30
N THR A 9 -3.27 4.77 -4.03
CA THR A 9 -2.34 5.00 -2.92
C THR A 9 -2.27 3.75 -2.05
N VAL A 10 -1.06 3.41 -1.64
CA VAL A 10 -0.87 2.38 -0.61
C VAL A 10 -0.59 3.09 0.70
N ARG A 11 -1.36 2.77 1.75
CA ARG A 11 -1.22 3.40 3.06
C ARG A 11 -0.85 2.37 4.11
N LEU A 12 0.14 2.71 4.91
CA LEU A 12 0.53 1.98 6.09
C LEU A 12 -0.08 2.64 7.31
N TRP A 13 -0.65 1.83 8.19
CA TRP A 13 -1.40 2.27 9.36
C TRP A 13 -0.74 1.72 10.62
N ASP A 14 -0.65 2.57 11.64
CA ASP A 14 -0.44 2.13 13.00
C ASP A 14 -1.79 1.68 13.56
N VAL A 15 -1.91 0.39 13.87
CA VAL A 15 -3.17 -0.20 14.33
C VAL A 15 -3.47 0.17 15.79
N GLU A 16 -2.44 0.36 16.62
CA GLU A 16 -2.62 0.72 18.03
C GLU A 16 -3.08 2.17 18.17
N MET A 17 -2.50 3.08 17.39
CA MET A 17 -2.83 4.50 17.40
C MET A 17 -3.98 4.87 16.46
N GLY A 18 -4.38 3.97 15.57
CA GLY A 18 -5.44 4.19 14.58
C GLY A 18 -5.11 5.28 13.56
N CYS A 19 -3.82 5.56 13.32
CA CYS A 19 -3.36 6.65 12.47
C CYS A 19 -2.58 6.16 11.25
N CYS A 20 -2.65 6.93 10.15
CA CYS A 20 -1.87 6.62 8.95
C CYS A 20 -0.41 7.04 9.18
N ARG A 21 0.51 6.08 9.14
CA ARG A 21 1.95 6.30 9.34
C ARG A 21 2.65 6.77 8.07
N LYS A 22 2.30 6.19 6.91
CA LYS A 22 2.95 6.48 5.64
C LYS A 22 2.00 6.27 4.46
N SER A 23 2.07 7.15 3.47
CA SER A 23 1.41 6.99 2.18
C SER A 23 2.46 6.80 1.08
N LEU A 24 2.27 5.79 0.26
CA LEU A 24 3.15 5.36 -0.82
C LEU A 24 2.46 5.72 -2.14
N LEU A 25 2.94 6.80 -2.76
CA LEU A 25 2.27 7.51 -3.86
C LEU A 25 2.99 7.33 -5.20
N LYS A 26 3.08 6.09 -5.68
CA LYS A 26 3.78 5.80 -6.95
C LYS A 26 2.89 5.22 -8.03
N HIS A 27 1.85 4.48 -7.66
CA HIS A 27 0.94 3.90 -8.64
C HIS A 27 0.10 4.98 -9.30
N THR A 28 -0.03 4.91 -10.62
CA THR A 28 -0.88 5.82 -11.41
C THR A 28 -2.28 5.25 -11.64
N GLU A 29 -2.47 3.97 -11.32
CA GLU A 29 -3.72 3.23 -11.45
C GLU A 29 -4.04 2.48 -10.14
N PRO A 30 -5.29 2.01 -9.94
CA PRO A 30 -5.68 1.37 -8.68
C PRO A 30 -4.81 0.17 -8.31
N VAL A 31 -4.55 0.03 -7.02
CA VAL A 31 -3.79 -1.09 -6.44
C VAL A 31 -4.75 -2.21 -6.10
N TYR A 32 -4.46 -3.43 -6.53
CA TYR A 32 -5.35 -4.58 -6.35
C TYR A 32 -4.79 -5.66 -5.44
N SER A 33 -3.48 -5.67 -5.23
CA SER A 33 -2.82 -6.66 -4.38
C SER A 33 -1.71 -6.04 -3.56
N VAL A 34 -1.59 -6.53 -2.33
CA VAL A 34 -0.53 -6.19 -1.38
C VAL A 34 -0.04 -7.46 -0.70
N ALA A 35 1.26 -7.59 -0.51
CA ALA A 35 1.88 -8.71 0.20
C ALA A 35 3.14 -8.26 0.94
N PHE A 36 3.26 -8.60 2.22
CA PHE A 36 4.48 -8.40 2.97
C PHE A 36 5.46 -9.56 2.75
N SER A 37 6.75 -9.26 2.80
CA SER A 37 7.77 -10.31 2.94
C SER A 37 7.61 -11.04 4.28
N PRO A 38 8.08 -12.29 4.40
CA PRO A 38 7.96 -13.05 5.64
C PRO A 38 8.63 -12.38 6.86
N ASP A 39 9.66 -11.56 6.63
CA ASP A 39 10.35 -10.78 7.65
C ASP A 39 9.73 -9.39 7.92
N GLY A 40 8.67 -9.03 7.18
CA GLY A 40 7.94 -7.76 7.32
C GLY A 40 8.66 -6.51 6.80
N ARG A 41 9.89 -6.64 6.28
CA ARG A 41 10.72 -5.50 5.87
C ARG A 41 10.35 -4.94 4.50
N LEU A 42 9.77 -5.76 3.65
CA LEU A 42 9.38 -5.39 2.30
C LEU A 42 7.87 -5.52 2.14
N LEU A 43 7.31 -4.59 1.38
CA LEU A 43 5.95 -4.67 0.88
C LEU A 43 5.98 -4.69 -0.65
N ALA A 44 5.31 -5.66 -1.24
CA ALA A 44 5.04 -5.73 -2.68
C ALA A 44 3.61 -5.25 -2.96
N THR A 45 3.46 -4.39 -3.97
CA THR A 45 2.17 -3.84 -4.40
C THR A 45 2.00 -4.01 -5.90
N GLY A 46 0.85 -4.52 -6.33
CA GLY A 46 0.50 -4.72 -7.74
C GLY A 46 -0.66 -3.82 -8.16
N SER A 47 -0.51 -3.13 -9.29
CA SER A 47 -1.49 -2.19 -9.84
C SER A 47 -1.78 -2.46 -11.32
N PHE A 48 -2.88 -1.88 -11.81
CA PHE A 48 -3.22 -1.86 -13.24
C PHE A 48 -2.31 -0.95 -14.08
N ASP A 49 -1.39 -0.21 -13.45
CA ASP A 49 -0.33 0.53 -14.15
C ASP A 49 0.74 -0.40 -14.75
N MET A 50 0.47 -1.71 -14.75
CA MET A 50 1.31 -2.78 -15.26
C MET A 50 2.64 -2.91 -14.51
N CYS A 51 2.76 -2.26 -13.34
CA CYS A 51 3.94 -2.30 -12.51
C CYS A 51 3.72 -3.02 -11.19
N VAL A 52 4.78 -3.67 -10.72
CA VAL A 52 4.93 -4.06 -9.32
C VAL A 52 5.89 -3.07 -8.67
N HIS A 53 5.54 -2.60 -7.48
CA HIS A 53 6.43 -1.79 -6.65
C HIS A 53 6.79 -2.51 -5.37
N ILE A 54 8.08 -2.46 -5.04
CA ILE A 54 8.63 -2.97 -3.80
C ILE A 54 9.00 -1.77 -2.94
N TRP A 55 8.60 -1.82 -1.68
CA TRP A 55 8.80 -0.77 -0.71
C TRP A 55 9.53 -1.33 0.49
N GLU A 56 10.60 -0.66 0.91
CA GLU A 56 11.12 -0.87 2.25
C GLU A 56 10.15 -0.25 3.25
N VAL A 57 9.78 -1.06 4.22
CA VAL A 57 8.87 -0.70 5.29
C VAL A 57 9.65 -0.70 6.59
N ASP A 58 9.97 0.50 7.06
CA ASP A 58 10.46 0.70 8.41
C ASP A 58 9.26 0.55 9.35
N LEU A 59 8.98 -0.69 9.77
CA LEU A 59 8.00 -1.00 10.81
C LEU A 59 8.59 -0.69 12.19
#